data_AF-A0A848XL32-F1
#
_entry.id   AF-A0A848XL32-F1
#
_cell.length_a   1.000
_cell.length_b   1.000
_cell.length_c   1.000
_cell.angle_alpha   90.00
_cell.angle_beta   90.00
_cell.angle_gamma   90.00
#
_symmetry.space_group_name_H-M   'P 1'
#
loop_
_entity.id
_entity.type
_entity.pdbx_description
1 polymer ?
#
loop_
_entity_poly.entity_id
_entity_poly.type
_entity_poly.pdbx_seq_one_letter_code
_entity_poly.pdbx_strand_id
1 'polypeptide(L)'
;MISRRTFVSTGAAAAGALAASPKDTFASPTHGDPTLFQQVPPSIARLKSWADRATPITKEERATRVEKAKRLMRGHDMDALFLTGGTSM
;
A
#
# COMPACT_ATOMS: atom_id res chain seq x y z
N MET A 1 -19.13 -3.79 -40.77
CA MET A 1 -18.13 -4.74 -40.25
C MET A 1 -17.18 -3.97 -39.34
N ILE A 2 -17.07 -4.34 -38.07
CA ILE A 2 -16.17 -3.66 -37.13
C ILE A 2 -14.74 -4.12 -37.46
N SER A 3 -13.88 -3.19 -37.88
CA SER A 3 -12.48 -3.48 -38.14
C SER A 3 -11.71 -3.61 -36.82
N ARG A 4 -10.74 -4.54 -36.77
CA ARG A 4 -9.84 -4.71 -35.62
C ARG A 4 -9.20 -3.38 -35.19
N ARG A 5 -8.89 -2.52 -36.17
CA ARG A 5 -8.32 -1.19 -35.91
C ARG A 5 -9.29 -0.25 -35.20
N THR A 6 -10.57 -0.27 -35.60
CA THR A 6 -11.63 0.52 -34.96
C THR A 6 -11.90 0.03 -33.54
N PHE A 7 -11.90 -1.29 -33.33
CA PHE A 7 -12.06 -1.88 -31.99
C PHE A 7 -10.91 -1.50 -31.05
N VAL A 8 -9.66 -1.62 -31.50
CA VAL A 8 -8.48 -1.26 -30.71
C VAL A 8 -8.44 0.24 -30.43
N SER A 9 -8.75 1.10 -31.41
CA SER A 9 -8.76 2.55 -31.22
C SER A 9 -9.84 3.00 -30.24
N THR A 10 -11.05 2.44 -30.33
CA THR A 10 -12.16 2.80 -29.44
C THR A 10 -11.92 2.28 -28.02
N GLY A 11 -11.34 1.09 -27.87
CA GLY A 11 -10.95 0.55 -26.56
C GLY A 11 -9.85 1.37 -25.86
N ALA A 12 -8.83 1.81 -26.60
CA ALA A 12 -7.73 2.61 -26.06
C ALA A 12 -8.20 4.00 -25.57
N ALA A 13 -9.13 4.63 -26.29
CA ALA A 13 -9.70 5.93 -25.89
C ALA A 13 -10.53 5.84 -24.60
N ALA A 14 -11.29 4.75 -24.41
CA ALA A 14 -12.11 4.55 -23.21
C ALA A 14 -11.27 4.31 -21.94
N ALA A 15 -10.15 3.59 -22.05
CA ALA A 15 -9.25 3.35 -20.93
C ALA A 15 -8.52 4.64 -20.47
N GLY A 16 -8.16 5.53 -21.41
CA GLY A 16 -7.53 6.81 -21.10
C GLY A 16 -8.43 7.78 -20.32
N ALA A 17 -9.75 7.77 -20.59
CA ALA A 17 -10.71 8.64 -19.92
C ALA A 17 -10.92 8.27 -18.43
N LEU A 18 -10.78 6.99 -18.06
CA LEU A 18 -10.88 6.53 -16.68
C LEU A 18 -9.61 6.81 -15.84
N ALA A 19 -8.45 6.99 -16.50
CA ALA A 19 -7.20 7.31 -15.82
C ALA A 19 -7.02 8.81 -15.52
N ALA A 20 -7.80 9.69 -16.16
CA ALA A 20 -7.66 11.14 -16.04
C ALA A 20 -8.38 11.76 -14.82
N SER A 21 -9.04 10.96 -13.99
CA SER A 21 -9.63 11.41 -12.72
C SER A 21 -8.98 10.76 -11.49
N PRO A 22 -7.69 11.02 -11.19
CA PRO A 22 -7.04 10.54 -9.98
C PRO A 22 -7.20 11.59 -8.85
N LYS A 23 -8.42 12.07 -8.58
CA LYS A 23 -8.58 13.09 -7.53
C LYS A 23 -8.94 12.55 -6.14
N ASP A 24 -9.49 11.34 -6.00
CA ASP A 24 -9.98 10.92 -4.67
C ASP A 24 -9.72 9.46 -4.25
N THR A 25 -9.02 8.65 -5.05
CA THR A 25 -8.95 7.19 -4.74
C THR A 25 -7.86 6.78 -3.74
N PHE A 26 -6.98 7.69 -3.34
CA PHE A 26 -6.04 7.45 -2.24
C PHE A 26 -5.96 8.68 -1.36
N ALA A 27 -6.98 8.86 -0.53
CA ALA A 27 -6.83 9.66 0.69
C ALA A 27 -5.72 9.02 1.53
N SER A 28 -4.48 9.45 1.32
CA SER A 28 -3.50 9.42 2.39
C SER A 28 -4.10 10.25 3.52
N PRO A 29 -4.16 9.76 4.76
CA PRO A 29 -4.46 10.61 5.88
C PRO A 29 -3.32 11.62 5.97
N THR A 30 -3.48 12.76 5.30
CA THR A 30 -2.71 13.97 5.57
C THR A 30 -2.79 14.15 7.07
N HIS A 31 -1.63 14.10 7.72
CA HIS A 31 -1.54 14.32 9.15
C HIS A 31 -2.32 15.58 9.53
N GLY A 32 -3.46 15.34 10.17
CA GLY A 32 -4.28 16.30 10.92
C GLY A 32 -4.47 17.65 10.27
N ASP A 33 -5.61 17.87 9.61
CA ASP A 33 -6.18 19.20 9.59
C ASP A 33 -6.38 19.65 11.07
N PRO A 34 -5.67 20.67 11.56
CA PRO A 34 -5.70 21.06 12.97
C PRO A 34 -7.10 21.50 13.43
N THR A 35 -8.00 21.78 12.48
CA THR A 35 -9.39 22.19 12.77
C THR A 35 -10.28 21.02 13.21
N LEU A 36 -9.96 19.78 12.85
CA LEU A 36 -10.75 18.59 13.26
C LEU A 36 -10.54 18.22 14.74
N PHE A 37 -9.43 18.65 15.34
CA PHE A 37 -9.15 18.45 16.76
C PHE A 37 -9.94 19.42 17.68
N GLN A 38 -10.66 20.41 17.13
CA GLN A 38 -11.46 21.32 17.96
C GLN A 38 -12.81 20.74 18.42
N GLN A 39 -13.24 19.59 17.90
CA GLN A 39 -14.56 19.01 18.19
C GLN A 39 -14.51 17.64 18.87
N VAL A 40 -13.41 17.31 19.55
CA VAL A 40 -13.25 15.98 20.16
C VAL A 40 -13.71 15.99 21.63
N PRO A 41 -14.56 15.04 22.08
CA PRO A 41 -14.96 14.96 23.48
C PRO A 41 -13.77 14.84 24.45
N PRO A 42 -13.91 15.31 25.72
CA PRO A 42 -12.84 15.23 26.72
C PRO A 42 -12.29 13.80 26.95
N SER A 43 -13.11 12.78 26.68
CA SER A 43 -12.70 11.37 26.79
C SER A 43 -11.67 10.93 25.75
N ILE A 44 -11.66 11.56 24.57
CA ILE A 44 -10.70 11.28 23.51
C ILE A 44 -9.51 12.25 23.62
N ALA A 45 -9.75 13.51 23.99
CA ALA A 45 -8.69 14.52 24.17
C ALA A 45 -7.64 14.13 25.24
N ARG A 46 -8.04 13.35 26.25
CA ARG A 46 -7.14 12.83 27.30
C ARG A 46 -6.32 11.60 26.88
N LEU A 47 -6.58 11.01 25.71
CA LEU A 47 -5.84 9.83 25.26
C LEU A 47 -4.41 10.24 24.93
N LYS A 48 -3.44 9.56 25.55
CA LYS A 48 -2.03 9.77 25.26
C LYS A 48 -1.69 9.23 23.88
N SER A 49 -1.04 10.05 23.04
CA SER A 49 -0.49 9.59 21.76
C SER A 49 0.53 8.46 21.95
N TRP A 50 0.43 7.43 21.12
CA TRP A 50 1.38 6.31 21.04
C TRP A 50 2.15 6.30 19.71
N ALA A 51 2.02 7.36 18.91
CA ALA A 51 2.64 7.45 17.59
C ALA A 51 4.15 7.15 17.62
N ASP A 52 4.84 7.60 18.65
CA ASP A 52 6.30 7.51 18.75
C ASP A 52 6.81 6.19 19.37
N ARG A 53 5.93 5.24 19.67
CA ARG A 53 6.33 3.96 20.31
C ARG A 53 6.83 2.91 19.31
N ALA A 54 6.35 2.96 18.08
CA ALA A 54 6.65 1.97 17.07
C ALA A 54 7.41 2.62 15.93
N THR A 55 8.58 2.06 15.61
CA THR A 55 9.33 2.44 14.41
C THR A 55 8.81 1.63 13.22
N PRO A 56 8.37 2.27 12.12
CA PRO A 56 7.99 1.56 10.90
C PRO A 56 9.13 0.72 10.34
N ILE A 57 8.78 -0.41 9.69
CA ILE A 57 9.76 -1.28 9.02
C ILE A 57 10.47 -0.51 7.92
N THR A 58 11.79 -0.46 7.99
CA THR A 58 12.62 0.27 7.02
C THR A 58 12.87 -0.55 5.74
N LYS A 59 13.40 0.10 4.70
CA LYS A 59 13.77 -0.58 3.45
C LYS A 59 14.95 -1.54 3.69
N GLU A 60 15.90 -1.12 4.52
CA GLU A 60 17.08 -1.88 4.92
C GLU A 60 16.68 -3.12 5.71
N GLU A 61 15.72 -2.98 6.63
CA GLU A 61 15.17 -4.11 7.38
C GLU A 61 14.48 -5.10 6.43
N ARG A 62 13.66 -4.61 5.48
CA ARG A 62 13.01 -5.46 4.49
C ARG A 62 14.03 -6.22 3.64
N ALA A 63 15.09 -5.56 3.17
CA ALA A 63 16.16 -6.20 2.42
C ALA A 63 16.87 -7.28 3.25
N THR A 64 17.15 -6.99 4.52
CA THR A 64 17.76 -7.94 5.46
C THR A 64 16.88 -9.16 5.68
N ARG A 65 15.56 -8.99 5.78
CA ARG A 65 14.59 -10.11 5.89
C ARG A 65 14.61 -11.00 4.64
N VAL A 66 14.72 -10.42 3.44
CA VAL A 66 14.86 -11.18 2.18
C VAL A 66 16.16 -11.98 2.16
N GLU A 67 17.28 -11.39 2.56
CA GLU A 67 18.55 -12.11 2.62
C GLU A 67 18.56 -13.22 3.67
N LYS A 68 17.92 -12.99 4.83
CA LYS A 68 17.67 -14.04 5.81
C LYS A 68 16.89 -15.21 5.20
N ALA A 69 15.82 -14.93 4.44
CA ALA A 69 15.04 -15.96 3.78
C ALA A 69 15.88 -16.76 2.76
N LYS A 70 16.64 -16.09 1.89
CA LYS A 70 17.55 -16.76 0.94
C LYS A 70 18.59 -17.64 1.64
N ARG A 71 19.15 -17.18 2.76
CA ARG A 71 20.10 -17.98 3.55
C ARG A 71 19.47 -19.25 4.10
N LEU A 72 18.24 -19.15 4.62
CA LEU A 72 17.50 -20.32 5.11
C LEU A 72 17.15 -21.27 3.97
N MET A 73 16.70 -20.75 2.82
CA MET A 73 16.41 -21.55 1.63
C MET A 73 17.62 -22.39 1.18
N ARG A 74 18.81 -21.78 1.11
CA ARG A 74 20.06 -22.51 0.81
C ARG A 74 20.41 -23.57 1.84
N GLY A 75 20.09 -23.34 3.12
CA GLY A 75 20.35 -24.30 4.19
C GLY A 75 19.37 -25.48 4.23
N HIS A 76 18.29 -25.42 3.45
CA HIS A 76 17.22 -26.42 3.41
C HIS A 76 16.93 -26.93 1.99
N ASP A 77 17.89 -26.78 1.07
CA ASP A 77 17.77 -27.23 -0.33
C ASP A 77 16.48 -26.75 -1.04
N MET A 78 16.07 -25.52 -0.73
CA MET A 78 14.92 -24.87 -1.37
C MET A 78 15.38 -23.91 -2.45
N ASP A 79 15.03 -24.18 -3.71
CA ASP A 79 15.40 -23.31 -4.84
C ASP A 79 14.47 -22.09 -5.00
N ALA A 80 13.23 -22.19 -4.50
CA ALA A 80 12.23 -21.14 -4.65
C ALA A 80 11.31 -21.03 -3.42
N LEU A 81 10.85 -19.81 -3.16
CA LEU A 81 9.86 -19.48 -2.14
C LEU A 81 8.83 -18.53 -2.73
N PHE A 82 7.58 -18.97 -2.82
CA PHE A 82 6.45 -18.14 -3.25
C PHE A 82 5.58 -17.79 -2.04
N LEU A 83 5.39 -16.50 -1.80
CA LEU A 83 4.57 -16.00 -0.70
C LEU A 83 3.22 -15.53 -1.24
N THR A 84 2.14 -16.14 -0.75
CA THR A 84 0.78 -15.65 -1.00
C THR A 84 0.50 -14.39 -0.20
N GLY A 85 -0.51 -13.61 -0.59
CA GLY A 85 -0.92 -12.44 0.18
C GLY A 85 -1.44 -12.80 1.56
N GLY A 86 -1.22 -11.91 2.53
CA GLY A 86 -1.70 -12.05 3.91
C GLY A 86 -0.68 -12.65 4.88
N THR A 87 -1.03 -12.61 6.17
CA THR A 87 -0.31 -13.26 7.27
C THR A 87 -1.33 -14.10 8.04
N SER A 88 -0.91 -15.24 8.60
CA SER A 88 -1.78 -16.10 9.42
C SER A 88 -2.00 -15.56 10.85
N MET A 89 -2.00 -14.23 11.01
CA MET A 89 -2.03 -13.56 12.31
C MET A 89 -3.46 -13.27 12.76
#